data_AF-A0A7K4UJP8-F1
#
_entry.id   AF-A0A7K4UJP8-F1
#
_cell.length_a   1.000
_cell.length_b   1.000
_cell.length_c   1.000
_cell.angle_alpha   90.00
_cell.angle_beta   90.00
_cell.angle_gamma   90.00
#
_symmetry.space_group_name_H-M   'P 1'
#
loop_
_entity.id
_entity.type
_entity.pdbx_description
1 polymer ?
#
loop_
_entity_poly.entity_id
_entity_poly.type
_entity_poly.pdbx_seq_one_letter_code
_entity_poly.pdbx_strand_id
1 'polypeptide(L)' 'PRVWALCLGDVRWLRNQVVAPLTEELVFRACMLPMLVPCTGPGPAVLACPLFFGVAHFHHVIEQLRF' A
#
# COMPACT_ATOMS: atom_id res chain seq x y z
N PRO A 1 -7.32 -15.70 -20.81
CA PRO A 1 -7.92 -14.43 -21.31
C PRO A 1 -9.34 -14.14 -20.80
N ARG A 2 -10.31 -15.07 -20.92
CA ARG A 2 -11.72 -14.84 -20.54
C ARG A 2 -11.97 -14.65 -19.03
N VAL A 3 -11.20 -15.33 -18.16
CA VAL A 3 -11.35 -15.23 -16.69
C VAL A 3 -11.06 -13.82 -16.20
N TRP A 4 -9.96 -13.21 -16.67
CA TRP A 4 -9.61 -11.82 -16.33
C TRP A 4 -10.67 -10.81 -16.78
N ALA A 5 -11.27 -11.02 -17.96
CA ALA A 5 -12.35 -10.15 -18.44
C ALA A 5 -13.60 -10.21 -17.56
N LEU A 6 -13.91 -11.38 -16.99
CA LEU A 6 -15.00 -11.53 -16.02
C LEU A 6 -14.67 -10.85 -14.68
N CYS A 7 -13.41 -10.95 -14.23
CA CYS A 7 -12.95 -10.27 -13.02
C CYS A 7 -13.02 -8.74 -13.10
N LEU A 8 -12.77 -8.15 -14.29
CA LEU A 8 -12.88 -6.70 -14.50
C LEU A 8 -14.31 -6.16 -14.35
N GLY A 9 -15.33 -7.00 -14.54
CA GLY A 9 -16.73 -6.63 -14.30
C GLY A 9 -17.15 -6.73 -12.84
N ASP A 10 -16.35 -7.36 -11.98
CA ASP A 10 -16.62 -7.50 -10.55
C ASP A 10 -16.05 -6.29 -9.79
N VAL A 11 -16.96 -5.49 -9.21
CA VAL A 11 -16.63 -4.29 -8.43
C VAL A 11 -15.77 -4.63 -7.20
N ARG A 12 -15.96 -5.80 -6.57
CA ARG A 12 -15.16 -6.24 -5.43
C ARG A 12 -13.76 -6.63 -5.86
N TRP A 13 -13.64 -7.27 -7.02
CA TRP A 13 -12.33 -7.60 -7.59
C TRP A 13 -11.57 -6.31 -7.94
N LEU A 14 -12.21 -5.37 -8.63
CA LEU A 14 -11.63 -4.07 -8.96
C LEU A 14 -11.21 -3.30 -7.70
N ARG A 15 -12.07 -3.32 -6.67
CA ARG A 15 -11.76 -2.73 -5.37
C ARG A 15 -10.49 -3.34 -4.78
N ASN A 16 -10.40 -4.67 -4.73
CA ASN A 16 -9.30 -5.37 -4.07
C ASN A 16 -7.98 -5.32 -4.84
N GLN A 17 -8.03 -5.26 -6.17
CA GLN A 17 -6.84 -5.39 -7.02
C GLN A 17 -6.36 -4.04 -7.57
N VAL A 18 -7.22 -3.03 -7.63
CA VAL A 18 -6.88 -1.72 -8.20
C VAL A 18 -7.11 -0.61 -7.19
N VAL A 19 -8.34 -0.45 -6.69
CA VAL A 19 -8.68 0.70 -5.85
C VAL A 19 -7.89 0.67 -4.54
N ALA A 20 -7.92 -0.45 -3.81
CA ALA A 20 -7.23 -0.62 -2.54
C ALA A 20 -5.71 -0.34 -2.66
N PRO A 21 -4.93 -1.02 -3.52
CA PRO A 21 -3.48 -0.79 -3.59
C PRO A 21 -3.12 0.63 -4.05
N LEU A 22 -3.91 1.23 -4.95
CA LEU A 22 -3.69 2.63 -5.34
C LEU A 22 -3.95 3.59 -4.19
N THR A 23 -5.05 3.39 -3.45
CA THR A 23 -5.37 4.25 -2.30
C THR A 23 -4.34 4.10 -1.19
N GLU A 24 -3.87 2.89 -0.92
CA GLU A 24 -2.83 2.61 0.07
C GLU A 24 -1.54 3.34 -0.29
N GLU A 25 -1.05 3.20 -1.52
CA GLU A 25 0.18 3.85 -1.97
C GLU A 25 0.07 5.39 -1.96
N LEU A 26 -1.05 5.94 -2.45
CA LEU A 26 -1.26 7.39 -2.52
C LEU A 26 -1.35 8.02 -1.14
N VAL A 27 -2.20 7.49 -0.27
CA VAL A 27 -2.39 8.02 1.08
C VAL A 27 -1.10 7.86 1.88
N PHE A 28 -0.44 6.72 1.78
CA PHE A 28 0.79 6.48 2.53
C PHE A 28 1.91 7.43 2.10
N ARG A 29 2.14 7.62 0.79
CA ARG A 29 3.14 8.59 0.31
C ARG A 29 2.77 10.02 0.64
N ALA A 30 1.51 10.40 0.51
CA ALA A 30 1.04 11.75 0.82
C ALA A 30 1.28 12.11 2.30
N CYS A 31 1.15 11.14 3.21
CA CYS A 31 1.37 11.35 4.64
C CYS A 31 2.84 11.22 5.05
N MET A 32 3.57 10.26 4.48
CA MET A 32 4.93 9.93 4.94
C MET A 32 6.03 10.76 4.28
N LEU A 33 5.92 11.04 2.97
CA LEU A 33 6.97 11.80 2.28
C LEU A 33 7.17 13.21 2.85
N PRO A 34 6.13 13.98 3.23
CA PRO A 34 6.33 15.27 3.89
C PRO A 34 7.11 15.20 5.21
N MET A 35 7.05 14.06 5.91
CA MET A 35 7.82 13.85 7.14
C MET A 35 9.25 13.37 6.85
N LEU A 36 9.44 12.54 5.83
CA LEU A 36 10.72 11.90 5.51
C LEU A 36 11.66 12.78 4.68
N VAL A 37 11.12 13.52 3.71
CA VAL A 37 11.92 14.33 2.77
C VAL A 37 12.75 15.40 3.49
N PRO A 38 12.21 16.16 4.48
CA PRO A 38 13.01 17.14 5.22
C PRO A 38 14.14 16.50 6.04
N CYS A 39 13.97 15.24 6.48
CA CYS A 39 14.91 14.57 7.37
C CYS A 39 16.01 13.80 6.63
N THR A 40 15.69 13.24 5.46
CA THR A 40 16.54 12.26 4.75
C THR A 40 16.81 12.62 3.30
N GLY A 41 16.16 13.66 2.78
CA GLY A 41 16.21 14.05 1.37
C GLY A 41 15.32 13.18 0.46
N PRO A 42 15.06 13.62 -0.78
CA PRO A 42 14.08 12.96 -1.67
C PRO A 42 14.42 11.51 -2.03
N GLY A 43 15.68 11.21 -2.35
CA GLY A 43 16.10 9.87 -2.77
C GLY A 43 15.93 8.83 -1.65
N PRO A 44 16.56 9.04 -0.47
CA PRO A 44 16.39 8.14 0.66
C PRO A 44 14.94 8.06 1.16
N ALA A 45 14.18 9.16 1.13
CA ALA A 45 12.76 9.15 1.51
C ALA A 45 11.92 8.22 0.62
N VAL A 46 12.18 8.17 -0.70
CA VAL A 46 11.49 7.27 -1.63
C VAL A 46 11.76 5.79 -1.30
N LEU A 47 12.94 5.45 -0.78
CA LEU A 47 13.28 4.09 -0.36
C LEU A 47 12.79 3.76 1.05
N ALA A 48 12.84 4.71 1.98
CA ALA A 48 12.40 4.51 3.36
C ALA A 48 10.88 4.41 3.49
N CYS A 49 10.13 5.14 2.66
CA CYS A 49 8.67 5.13 2.65
C CYS A 49 8.10 3.69 2.53
N PRO A 50 8.38 2.88 1.49
CA PRO A 50 7.84 1.53 1.39
C PRO A 50 8.31 0.58 2.52
N LEU A 51 9.46 0.83 3.16
CA LEU A 51 9.89 0.07 4.33
C LEU A 51 8.98 0.32 5.54
N PHE A 52 8.66 1.58 5.82
CA PHE A 52 7.69 1.92 6.88
C PHE A 52 6.29 1.37 6.57
N PHE A 53 5.88 1.39 5.31
CA PHE A 53 4.63 0.77 4.88
C PHE A 53 4.61 -0.72 5.23
N GLY A 54 5.66 -1.46 4.84
CA GLY A 54 5.79 -2.88 5.16
C GLY A 54 5.76 -3.17 6.66
N VAL A 55 6.49 -2.39 7.47
CA VAL A 55 6.50 -2.54 8.94
C VAL A 55 5.13 -2.27 9.54
N ALA A 56 4.40 -1.25 9.05
CA ALA A 56 3.06 -0.95 9.55
C ALA A 56 2.11 -2.14 9.36
N HIS A 57 2.25 -2.93 8.30
CA HIS A 57 1.40 -4.10 8.02
C HIS A 57 1.72 -5.33 8.88
N PHE A 58 2.81 -5.34 9.65
CA PHE A 58 3.05 -6.42 10.63
C PHE A 58 1.94 -6.52 11.67
N HIS A 59 1.16 -5.46 11.91
CA HIS A 59 -0.01 -5.53 12.79
C HIS A 59 -1.00 -6.60 12.31
N HIS A 60 -1.22 -6.75 11.00
CA HIS A 60 -2.04 -7.83 10.45
C HIS A 60 -1.42 -9.20 10.73
N VAL A 61 -0.11 -9.36 10.55
CA VAL A 61 0.58 -10.64 10.86
C VAL A 61 0.39 -11.00 12.33
N ILE A 62 0.55 -10.04 13.24
CA ILE A 62 0.36 -10.25 14.68
C ILE A 62 -1.11 -10.60 15.00
N GLU A 63 -2.07 -9.94 14.34
CA GLU A 63 -3.49 -10.23 14.49
C GLU A 63 -3.83 -11.65 14.01
N GLN A 64 -3.29 -12.08 12.86
CA GLN A 64 -3.45 -13.44 12.32
C GLN A 64 -2.75 -14.51 13.18
N LEU A 65 -1.67 -14.18 13.88
CA LEU A 65 -0.99 -15.12 14.79
C LEU A 65 -1.65 -15.19 16.18
N ARG A 66 -2.43 -14.17 16.55
CA ARG A 66 -3.13 -14.14 17.83
C ARG A 66 -4.46 -14.91 17.81
N PHE A 67 -4.96 -15.32 16.64
CA PHE A 67 -6.16 -16.13 16.46
C PHE A 67 -6.06 -17.09 15.27
#